data_AF-A0A432PV74-F1
#
_entry.id   AF-A0A432PV74-F1
#
_cell.length_a   1.000
_cell.length_b   1.000
_cell.length_c   1.000
_cell.angle_alpha   90.00
_cell.angle_beta   90.00
_cell.angle_gamma   90.00
#
_symmetry.space_group_name_H-M   'P 1'
#
loop_
_entity.id
_entity.type
_entity.pdbx_description
1 polymer ?
#
loop_
_entity_poly.entity_id
_entity_poly.type
_entity_poly.pdbx_seq_one_letter_code
_entity_poly.pdbx_strand_id
1 'polypeptide(L)'
;MAHKAYLFLHIFFAIVWIGGMFFNVLSLTPALKSVSEDCRKEVAQKALGKFFLVVWLAIVVLFATGMAIWRNYRQDFSQNPLFHLKLFIFGIMTLIFAYIHLYLYRKKLFSSIPVFVSINLILGTLIVMIITYIR
;
A
#
# COMPACT_ATOMS: atom_id res chain seq x y z
N MET A 1 12.45 -5.95 23.70
CA MET A 1 11.00 -5.71 23.52
C MET A 1 10.67 -4.81 22.31
N ALA A 2 11.40 -3.71 22.09
CA ALA A 2 11.15 -2.77 20.97
C ALA A 2 11.12 -3.40 19.56
N HIS A 3 12.01 -4.35 19.26
CA HIS A 3 12.02 -5.04 17.96
C HIS A 3 10.69 -5.72 17.62
N LYS A 4 10.13 -6.48 18.57
CA LYS A 4 8.87 -7.21 18.37
C LYS A 4 7.71 -6.24 18.09
N ALA A 5 7.71 -5.09 18.76
CA ALA A 5 6.71 -4.04 18.53
C ALA A 5 6.84 -3.42 17.13
N TYR A 6 8.06 -3.09 16.68
CA TYR A 6 8.27 -2.58 15.32
C TYR A 6 7.89 -3.60 14.25
N LEU A 7 8.25 -4.87 14.45
CA LEU A 7 7.88 -5.94 13.52
C LEU A 7 6.36 -6.14 13.46
N PHE A 8 5.69 -6.13 14.61
CA PHE A 8 4.22 -6.20 14.68
C PHE A 8 3.58 -5.05 13.89
N LEU A 9 3.99 -3.80 14.16
CA LEU A 9 3.46 -2.63 13.46
C LEU A 9 3.74 -2.70 11.96
N HIS A 10 4.95 -3.09 11.56
CA HIS A 10 5.32 -3.22 10.15
C HIS A 10 4.42 -4.23 9.43
N ILE A 11 4.28 -5.44 9.99
CA ILE A 11 3.46 -6.49 9.38
C ILE A 11 1.98 -6.10 9.38
N PHE A 12 1.47 -5.54 10.49
CA PHE A 12 0.09 -5.10 10.59
C PHE A 12 -0.27 -4.08 9.51
N PHE A 13 0.52 -3.02 9.35
CA PHE A 13 0.25 -2.01 8.33
C PHE A 13 0.50 -2.51 6.90
N ALA A 14 1.40 -3.47 6.70
CA ALA A 14 1.54 -4.15 5.41
C ALA A 14 0.27 -4.93 5.06
N ILE A 15 -0.29 -5.67 6.01
CA ILE A 15 -1.56 -6.40 5.84
C ILE A 15 -2.71 -5.45 5.56
N VAL A 16 -2.83 -4.36 6.33
CA VAL A 16 -3.90 -3.38 6.14
C VAL A 16 -3.83 -2.76 4.74
N TRP A 17 -2.64 -2.37 4.28
CA TRP A 17 -2.50 -1.74 2.98
C TRP A 17 -2.70 -2.73 1.82
N ILE A 18 -1.96 -3.85 1.81
CA ILE A 18 -2.05 -4.86 0.73
C ILE A 18 -3.44 -5.51 0.72
N GLY A 19 -3.95 -5.88 1.89
CA GLY A 19 -5.30 -6.46 2.03
C GLY A 19 -6.40 -5.48 1.61
N GLY A 20 -6.25 -4.18 1.91
CA GLY A 20 -7.17 -3.15 1.44
C GLY A 20 -7.16 -2.99 -0.08
N MET A 21 -5.98 -3.06 -0.73
CA MET A 21 -5.88 -3.05 -2.19
C MET A 21 -6.52 -4.31 -2.81
N PHE A 22 -6.27 -5.48 -2.21
CA PHE A 22 -6.89 -6.74 -2.62
C PHE A 22 -8.42 -6.67 -2.55
N PHE A 23 -8.97 -6.24 -1.41
CA PHE A 23 -10.41 -6.04 -1.23
C PHE A 23 -10.98 -5.05 -2.25
N ASN A 24 -10.29 -3.93 -2.48
CA ASN A 24 -10.74 -2.91 -3.43
C ASN A 24 -10.88 -3.47 -4.85
N VAL A 25 -9.88 -4.23 -5.32
CA VAL A 25 -9.82 -4.76 -6.69
C VAL A 25 -10.80 -5.92 -6.89
N LEU A 26 -10.84 -6.87 -5.95
CA LEU A 26 -11.55 -8.13 -6.15
C LEU A 26 -12.99 -8.14 -5.63
N SER A 27 -13.30 -7.33 -4.63
CA SER A 27 -14.63 -7.33 -4.00
C SER A 27 -15.38 -6.03 -4.22
N LEU A 28 -14.77 -4.89 -3.87
CA LEU A 28 -15.45 -3.60 -3.94
C LEU A 28 -15.71 -3.16 -5.39
N THR A 29 -14.69 -3.19 -6.25
CA THR A 29 -14.83 -2.73 -7.64
C THR A 29 -15.87 -3.53 -8.42
N PRO A 30 -15.90 -4.87 -8.37
CA PRO A 30 -16.94 -5.65 -9.03
C PRO A 30 -18.33 -5.39 -8.47
N ALA A 31 -18.48 -5.31 -7.13
CA ALA A 31 -19.78 -5.01 -6.50
C ALA A 31 -20.32 -3.63 -6.93
N LEU A 32 -19.44 -2.66 -7.15
CA LEU A 32 -19.82 -1.34 -7.64
C LEU A 32 -20.22 -1.29 -9.12
N LYS A 33 -19.99 -2.35 -9.91
CA LYS A 33 -20.41 -2.39 -11.32
C LYS A 33 -21.92 -2.62 -11.50
N SER A 34 -22.58 -3.24 -10.52
CA SER A 34 -24.01 -3.58 -10.59
C SER A 34 -24.93 -2.48 -10.05
N VAL A 35 -24.38 -1.36 -9.58
CA VAL A 35 -25.15 -0.23 -9.05
C VAL A 35 -25.13 0.95 -10.03
N SER A 36 -26.07 1.89 -9.85
CA SER A 36 -26.14 3.11 -10.68
C SER A 36 -24.85 3.94 -10.57
N GLU A 37 -24.55 4.71 -11.61
CA GLU A 37 -23.31 5.49 -11.68
C GLU A 37 -23.18 6.51 -10.53
N ASP A 38 -24.28 7.16 -10.16
CA ASP A 38 -24.31 8.15 -9.09
C ASP A 38 -24.06 7.50 -7.72
N CYS A 39 -24.72 6.38 -7.44
CA CYS A 39 -24.50 5.60 -6.22
C CYS A 39 -23.05 5.10 -6.14
N ARG A 40 -22.49 4.60 -7.25
CA ARG A 40 -21.10 4.17 -7.34
C ARG A 40 -20.12 5.29 -6.97
N LYS A 41 -20.31 6.49 -7.52
CA LYS A 41 -19.44 7.66 -7.24
C LYS A 41 -19.52 8.07 -5.78
N GLU A 42 -20.72 8.09 -5.20
CA GLU A 42 -20.92 8.44 -3.80
C GLU A 42 -20.23 7.45 -2.85
N VAL A 43 -20.44 6.14 -3.07
CA VAL A 43 -19.82 5.10 -2.26
C VAL A 43 -18.30 5.13 -2.40
N ALA A 44 -17.78 5.27 -3.64
CA ALA A 44 -16.36 5.40 -3.88
C ALA A 44 -15.76 6.61 -3.15
N GLN A 45 -16.43 7.77 -3.20
CA GLN A 45 -15.95 8.97 -2.53
C GLN A 45 -15.88 8.80 -1.00
N LYS A 46 -16.94 8.26 -0.38
CA LYS A 46 -17.00 8.06 1.08
C LYS A 46 -16.06 6.96 1.56
N ALA A 47 -15.99 5.84 0.86
CA ALA A 47 -15.16 4.70 1.24
C ALA A 47 -13.67 4.98 1.02
N LEU A 48 -13.29 5.44 -0.18
CA LEU A 48 -11.89 5.70 -0.51
C LEU A 48 -11.32 6.85 0.31
N GLY A 49 -12.10 7.90 0.59
CA GLY A 49 -11.65 9.02 1.43
C GLY A 49 -11.16 8.58 2.82
N LYS A 50 -11.92 7.70 3.48
CA LYS A 50 -11.51 7.13 4.79
C LYS A 50 -10.32 6.18 4.64
N PHE A 51 -10.34 5.33 3.61
CA PHE A 51 -9.26 4.37 3.36
C PHE A 51 -7.92 5.06 3.07
N PHE A 52 -7.91 6.16 2.33
CA PHE A 52 -6.69 6.89 1.99
C PHE A 52 -5.97 7.47 3.21
N LEU A 53 -6.69 7.90 4.24
CA LEU A 53 -6.09 8.32 5.51
C LEU A 53 -5.34 7.16 6.18
N VAL A 54 -5.94 5.96 6.17
CA VAL A 54 -5.31 4.74 6.70
C VAL A 54 -4.08 4.36 5.89
N VAL A 55 -4.12 4.52 4.57
CA VAL A 55 -2.96 4.23 3.69
C VAL A 55 -1.81 5.22 3.93
N TRP A 56 -2.09 6.51 4.09
CA TRP A 56 -1.05 7.47 4.46
C TRP A 56 -0.37 7.11 5.78
N LEU A 57 -1.16 6.71 6.79
CA LEU A 57 -0.62 6.22 8.05
C LEU A 57 0.22 4.95 7.85
N ALA A 58 -0.25 4.01 7.03
CA ALA A 58 0.47 2.79 6.71
C ALA A 58 1.84 3.08 6.07
N ILE A 59 1.91 4.00 5.10
CA ILE A 59 3.16 4.41 4.44
C ILE A 59 4.16 4.94 5.47
N VAL A 60 3.74 5.87 6.33
CA VAL A 60 4.63 6.47 7.35
C VAL A 60 5.12 5.40 8.32
N VAL A 61 4.22 4.56 8.83
CA VAL A 61 4.59 3.52 9.81
C VAL A 61 5.49 2.47 9.18
N LEU A 62 5.21 2.02 7.95
CA LEU A 62 6.03 1.03 7.24
C LEU A 62 7.44 1.54 6.97
N PHE A 63 7.58 2.80 6.55
CA PHE A 63 8.89 3.40 6.33
C PHE A 63 9.67 3.53 7.64
N ALA A 64 9.05 4.11 8.68
CA ALA A 64 9.70 4.30 9.97
C ALA A 64 10.13 2.98 10.63
N THR A 65 9.22 2.00 10.68
CA THR A 65 9.50 0.68 11.26
C THR A 65 10.48 -0.13 10.42
N GLY A 66 10.38 -0.06 9.08
CA GLY A 66 11.32 -0.74 8.19
C GLY A 66 12.76 -0.24 8.35
N MET A 67 12.93 1.08 8.41
CA MET A 67 14.23 1.71 8.65
C MET A 67 14.77 1.39 10.06
N ALA A 68 13.92 1.43 11.08
CA ALA A 68 14.30 1.12 12.46
C ALA A 68 14.72 -0.35 12.64
N ILE A 69 14.03 -1.29 11.99
CA ILE A 69 14.39 -2.72 12.02
C ILE A 69 15.75 -2.92 11.35
N TRP A 70 15.94 -2.35 10.15
CA TRP A 70 17.17 -2.60 9.41
C TRP A 70 18.39 -1.96 10.07
N ARG A 71 18.31 -0.69 10.50
CA ARG A 71 19.43 0.02 11.15
C ARG A 71 19.92 -0.66 12.43
N ASN A 72 19.02 -1.25 13.21
CA ASN A 72 19.34 -1.78 14.53
C ASN A 72 19.67 -3.28 14.54
N TYR A 73 19.25 -4.04 13.52
CA TYR A 73 19.32 -5.51 13.54
C TYR A 73 20.00 -6.13 12.31
N ARG A 74 20.28 -5.36 11.26
CA ARG A 74 20.93 -5.83 10.04
C ARG A 74 22.08 -4.90 9.64
N GLN A 75 23.32 -5.33 9.90
CA GLN A 75 24.54 -4.57 9.60
C GLN A 75 24.85 -4.49 8.09
N ASP A 76 24.12 -5.22 7.24
CA ASP A 76 24.23 -5.25 5.78
C ASP A 76 23.43 -4.14 5.08
N PHE A 77 22.97 -3.11 5.81
CA PHE A 77 22.15 -1.99 5.30
C PHE A 77 22.65 -1.37 3.99
N SER A 78 23.97 -1.21 3.83
CA SER A 78 24.56 -0.63 2.62
C SER A 78 24.77 -1.65 1.50
N GLN A 79 24.96 -2.93 1.83
CA GLN A 79 25.54 -3.92 0.91
C GLN A 79 24.50 -4.86 0.31
N ASN A 80 23.27 -4.89 0.84
CA ASN A 80 22.24 -5.80 0.38
C ASN A 80 21.44 -5.21 -0.81
N PRO A 81 21.65 -5.66 -2.07
CA PRO A 81 20.95 -5.11 -3.23
C PRO A 81 19.43 -5.34 -3.17
N LEU A 82 18.99 -6.43 -2.53
CA LEU A 82 17.57 -6.74 -2.41
C LEU A 82 16.84 -5.78 -1.45
N PHE A 83 17.56 -5.22 -0.46
CA PHE A 83 17.03 -4.15 0.38
C PHE A 83 16.74 -2.88 -0.41
N HIS A 84 17.72 -2.42 -1.19
CA HIS A 84 17.57 -1.23 -2.04
C HIS A 84 16.47 -1.43 -3.07
N LEU A 85 16.36 -2.63 -3.66
CA LEU A 85 15.26 -2.97 -4.57
C LEU A 85 13.90 -2.91 -3.87
N LYS A 86 13.77 -3.48 -2.68
CA LYS A 86 12.54 -3.39 -1.87
C LYS A 86 12.16 -1.93 -1.59
N LEU A 87 13.13 -1.11 -1.18
CA LEU A 87 12.91 0.30 -0.87
C LEU A 87 12.50 1.09 -2.12
N PHE A 88 13.13 0.81 -3.25
CA PHE A 88 12.79 1.40 -4.55
C PHE A 88 11.35 1.07 -4.97
N ILE A 89 10.94 -0.20 -4.88
CA ILE A 89 9.56 -0.62 -5.20
C ILE A 89 8.57 0.05 -4.23
N PHE A 90 8.89 0.13 -2.93
CA PHE A 90 8.06 0.84 -1.95
C PHE A 90 7.90 2.33 -2.30
N GLY A 91 8.96 2.98 -2.78
CA GLY A 91 8.91 4.34 -3.31
C GLY A 91 7.95 4.48 -4.49
N ILE A 92 8.05 3.58 -5.48
CA ILE A 92 7.13 3.56 -6.63
C ILE A 92 5.67 3.38 -6.19
N MET A 93 5.41 2.43 -5.29
CA MET A 93 4.07 2.18 -4.74
C MET A 93 3.49 3.42 -4.05
N THR A 94 4.33 4.14 -3.31
CA THR A 94 3.97 5.38 -2.63
C THR A 94 3.66 6.50 -3.64
N LEU A 95 4.44 6.62 -4.72
CA LEU A 95 4.17 7.59 -5.79
C LEU A 95 2.88 7.28 -6.55
N ILE A 96 2.61 6.00 -6.85
CA ILE A 96 1.35 5.56 -7.45
C ILE A 96 0.18 5.94 -6.54
N PHE A 97 0.28 5.65 -5.25
CA PHE A 97 -0.74 6.03 -4.28
C PHE A 97 -0.93 7.55 -4.19
N ALA A 98 0.16 8.31 -4.15
CA ALA A 98 0.11 9.77 -4.15
C ALA A 98 -0.58 10.29 -5.42
N TYR A 99 -0.32 9.71 -6.59
CA TYR A 99 -1.03 10.04 -7.83
C TYR A 99 -2.53 9.72 -7.75
N ILE A 100 -2.90 8.54 -7.23
CA ILE A 100 -4.31 8.16 -7.01
C ILE A 100 -5.00 9.21 -6.11
N HIS A 101 -4.40 9.55 -4.97
CA HIS A 101 -5.02 10.42 -3.98
C HIS A 101 -5.03 11.90 -4.41
N LEU A 102 -3.92 12.41 -4.92
CA LEU A 102 -3.76 13.84 -5.22
C LEU A 102 -4.35 14.21 -6.57
N TYR A 103 -4.34 13.31 -7.56
CA TYR A 103 -4.84 13.57 -8.90
C TYR A 103 -6.19 12.90 -9.17
N LEU A 104 -6.25 11.56 -9.19
CA LEU A 104 -7.46 10.83 -9.63
C LEU A 104 -8.65 11.08 -8.70
N TYR A 105 -8.45 10.99 -7.39
CA TYR A 105 -9.51 11.20 -6.40
C TYR A 105 -10.01 12.64 -6.41
N ARG A 106 -9.11 13.64 -6.48
CA ARG A 106 -9.50 15.06 -6.55
C ARG A 106 -10.25 15.40 -7.83
N LYS A 107 -9.86 14.79 -8.96
CA LYS A 107 -10.54 14.94 -10.26
C LYS A 107 -11.77 14.04 -10.41
N LYS A 108 -12.13 13.26 -9.38
CA LYS A 108 -13.28 12.33 -9.37
C LYS A 108 -13.23 11.29 -10.51
N LEU A 109 -12.02 10.91 -10.94
CA LEU A 109 -11.77 9.93 -12.01
C LEU A 109 -11.80 8.49 -11.44
N PHE A 110 -12.93 8.10 -10.85
CA PHE A 110 -13.05 6.85 -10.11
C PHE A 110 -12.92 5.59 -10.97
N SER A 111 -13.17 5.66 -12.27
CA SER A 111 -13.03 4.55 -13.21
C SER A 111 -11.57 4.08 -13.39
N SER A 112 -10.61 5.00 -13.26
CA SER A 112 -9.19 4.69 -13.43
C SER A 112 -8.54 4.17 -12.15
N ILE A 113 -9.11 4.46 -10.98
CA ILE A 113 -8.52 4.11 -9.67
C ILE A 113 -8.24 2.61 -9.55
N PRO A 114 -9.15 1.68 -9.88
CA PRO A 114 -8.91 0.25 -9.72
C PRO A 114 -7.69 -0.25 -10.51
N VAL A 115 -7.40 0.32 -11.70
CA VAL A 115 -6.24 -0.08 -12.51
C VAL A 115 -4.93 0.23 -11.78
N PHE A 116 -4.80 1.46 -11.26
CA PHE A 116 -3.61 1.85 -10.50
C PHE A 116 -3.51 1.08 -9.17
N VAL A 117 -4.63 0.79 -8.51
CA VAL A 117 -4.64 -0.05 -7.30
C VAL A 117 -4.20 -1.48 -7.64
N SER A 118 -4.61 -2.06 -8.76
CA SER A 118 -4.16 -3.39 -9.20
C SER A 118 -2.66 -3.43 -9.48
N ILE A 119 -2.11 -2.41 -10.14
CA ILE A 119 -0.66 -2.28 -10.34
C ILE A 119 0.05 -2.22 -8.99
N ASN A 120 -0.46 -1.40 -8.07
CA ASN A 120 0.11 -1.25 -6.75
C ASN A 120 0.03 -2.55 -5.92
N LEU A 121 -1.04 -3.33 -6.07
CA LEU A 121 -1.20 -4.64 -5.46
C LEU A 121 -0.18 -5.67 -5.98
N ILE A 122 0.11 -5.66 -7.29
CA ILE A 122 1.13 -6.55 -7.88
C ILE A 122 2.51 -6.20 -7.31
N LEU A 123 2.85 -4.91 -7.25
CA LEU A 123 4.10 -4.44 -6.64
C LEU A 123 4.18 -4.79 -5.15
N GLY A 124 3.07 -4.65 -4.41
CA GLY A 124 3.00 -5.04 -3.00
C GLY A 124 3.22 -6.53 -2.78
N THR A 125 2.61 -7.37 -3.62
CA THR A 125 2.83 -8.82 -3.61
C THR A 125 4.29 -9.16 -3.91
N LEU A 126 4.92 -8.47 -4.88
CA LEU A 126 6.33 -8.63 -5.20
C LEU A 126 7.23 -8.26 -4.00
N ILE A 127 6.93 -7.19 -3.27
CA ILE A 127 7.65 -6.84 -2.04
C ILE A 127 7.54 -7.97 -1.00
N VAL A 128 6.35 -8.53 -0.79
CA VAL A 128 6.15 -9.63 0.17
C VAL A 128 6.95 -10.87 -0.25
N MET A 129 6.95 -11.18 -1.55
CA MET A 129 7.76 -12.27 -2.10
C MET A 129 9.26 -12.00 -1.83
N ILE A 130 9.75 -10.81 -2.17
CA ILE A 130 11.15 -10.40 -1.93
C ILE A 130 11.50 -10.57 -0.44
N ILE A 131 10.66 -10.08 0.49
CA ILE A 131 10.89 -10.24 1.95
C ILE A 131 11.03 -11.71 2.36
N THR A 132 10.26 -12.60 1.74
CA THR A 132 10.29 -14.04 2.03
C THR A 132 11.60 -14.70 1.57
N TYR A 133 12.19 -14.21 0.46
CA TYR A 133 13.47 -14.69 -0.07
C TYR A 133 14.70 -14.05 0.58
N ILE A 134 14.61 -12.81 1.10
CA ILE A 134 15.70 -12.16 1.86
C ILE A 134 15.74 -12.67 3.32
N ARG A 135 15.34 -13.91 3.61
CA ARG A 135 15.41 -14.44 4.98
C ARG A 135 16.85 -14.75 5.36
#